data_AF-A0A9D1UF31-F1
#
_entry.id   AF-A0A9D1UF31-F1
#
_cell.length_a   1.000
_cell.length_b   1.000
_cell.length_c   1.000
_cell.angle_alpha   90.00
_cell.angle_beta   90.00
_cell.angle_gamma   90.00
#
_symmetry.space_group_name_H-M   'P 1'
#
loop_
_entity.id
_entity.type
_entity.pdbx_description
1 polymer ?
#
loop_
_entity_poly.entity_id
_entity_poly.type
_entity_poly.pdbx_seq_one_letter_code
_entity_poly.pdbx_strand_id
1 'polypeptide(L)'
;MNKRMKKYISVLLAVVLAFTCFTGLTLVNAQDSVEINSVNFPDDNFRNVILANYDTDDTKGFLSTEEADAVTVMLLPALSEGDITTLKGIEYFTQLTRLFAGDLGIEEADLSALTKLQTLRINGNALTSLDVSANTALQVLNCRGNAQLTSLKVPASVTDLQCDECALTQLDLSACTGLKTLNCYGNELTSLDLSHNTALTDLRCASNHLTALDLSHNTALTGVMTSFIGEQTVNAAATASGKTISVPVSGIDPAFISYLSLADGSYNAQTGAFEFSDYNAAQSGFDYNYNVNLANAEVMSVHVNVSKDFYKVSYYASEGGELIDYSYVTAGSDAVAPAFPQAPEGFVCPAWSANGKNIQADTDIYTVWSESHTYTVVAYSNLTATISCSVCGDTYQKSLYDCFNAKRGEADYDEAMDYNHDGYINSRDHALLIETFG
;
A
#
# COMPACT_ATOMS: atom_id res chain seq x y z
N MET A 1 2.07 -79.60 -48.38
CA MET A 1 3.23 -79.27 -47.53
C MET A 1 3.28 -80.22 -46.34
N ASN A 2 4.28 -81.12 -46.28
CA ASN A 2 4.37 -82.22 -45.28
C ASN A 2 4.58 -81.68 -43.85
N LYS A 3 4.01 -82.33 -42.82
CA LYS A 3 4.10 -81.92 -41.39
C LYS A 3 5.54 -81.70 -40.92
N ARG A 4 6.51 -82.45 -41.46
CA ARG A 4 7.95 -82.24 -41.22
C ARG A 4 8.46 -80.91 -41.81
N MET A 5 8.02 -80.53 -43.00
CA MET A 5 8.44 -79.31 -43.70
C MET A 5 7.91 -78.03 -43.02
N LYS A 6 6.70 -78.07 -42.46
CA LYS A 6 6.18 -77.00 -41.60
C LYS A 6 7.03 -76.80 -40.33
N LYS A 7 7.51 -77.89 -39.72
CA LYS A 7 8.34 -77.84 -38.51
C LYS A 7 9.71 -77.23 -38.78
N TYR A 8 10.33 -77.52 -39.93
CA TYR A 8 11.61 -76.90 -40.31
C TYR A 8 11.48 -75.43 -40.72
N ILE A 9 10.39 -75.04 -41.41
CA ILE A 9 10.15 -73.62 -41.76
C ILE A 9 9.81 -72.79 -40.51
N SER A 10 9.06 -73.33 -39.55
CA SER A 10 8.79 -72.64 -38.27
C SER A 10 10.03 -72.53 -37.39
N VAL A 11 10.94 -73.51 -37.41
CA VAL A 11 12.23 -73.43 -36.71
C VAL A 11 13.18 -72.46 -37.42
N LEU A 12 13.19 -72.42 -38.76
CA LEU A 12 14.00 -71.47 -39.52
C LEU A 12 13.51 -70.02 -39.32
N LEU A 13 12.19 -69.77 -39.31
CA LEU A 13 11.63 -68.45 -38.98
C LEU A 13 11.90 -68.04 -37.52
N ALA A 14 11.84 -68.97 -36.57
CA ALA A 14 12.17 -68.69 -35.16
C ALA A 14 13.66 -68.40 -34.95
N VAL A 15 14.55 -69.06 -35.70
CA VAL A 15 16.01 -68.81 -35.67
C VAL A 15 16.37 -67.50 -36.38
N VAL A 16 15.67 -67.13 -37.47
CA VAL A 16 15.87 -65.84 -38.14
C VAL A 16 15.34 -64.67 -37.31
N LEU A 17 14.18 -64.81 -36.64
CA LEU A 17 13.69 -63.82 -35.65
C LEU A 17 14.59 -63.72 -34.41
N ALA A 18 15.22 -64.81 -33.99
CA ALA A 18 16.19 -64.79 -32.89
C ALA A 18 17.54 -64.18 -33.29
N PHE A 19 17.95 -64.23 -34.56
CA PHE A 19 19.21 -63.62 -35.03
C PHE A 19 19.06 -62.15 -35.44
N THR A 20 17.89 -61.68 -35.86
CA THR A 20 17.65 -60.24 -36.12
C THR A 20 17.38 -59.43 -34.85
N CYS A 21 17.25 -60.08 -33.70
CA CYS A 21 17.18 -59.43 -32.38
C CYS A 21 18.48 -59.59 -31.57
N PHE A 22 19.59 -60.03 -32.18
CA PHE A 22 20.85 -60.33 -31.49
C PHE A 22 22.10 -59.67 -32.09
N THR A 23 21.92 -58.50 -32.72
CA THR A 23 23.02 -57.56 -33.02
C THR A 23 22.63 -56.21 -32.44
N GLY A 24 22.89 -56.01 -31.13
CA GLY A 24 22.59 -54.75 -30.45
C GLY A 24 22.26 -54.85 -28.96
N LEU A 25 22.26 -56.06 -28.37
CA LEU A 25 22.27 -56.18 -26.91
C LEU A 25 23.71 -56.18 -26.42
N THR A 26 24.32 -55.00 -26.41
CA THR A 26 25.04 -54.64 -25.20
C THR A 26 23.98 -54.64 -24.11
N LEU A 27 24.06 -55.59 -23.18
CA LEU A 27 23.53 -55.36 -21.84
C LEU A 27 24.36 -54.21 -21.26
N VAL A 28 24.06 -52.98 -21.70
CA VAL A 28 24.19 -51.84 -20.81
C VAL A 28 23.15 -52.13 -19.74
N ASN A 29 23.56 -52.06 -18.48
CA ASN A 29 22.60 -51.93 -17.39
C ASN A 29 21.49 -50.97 -17.84
N ALA A 30 20.24 -51.22 -17.47
CA ALA A 30 19.28 -50.12 -17.40
C ALA A 30 19.81 -49.19 -16.30
N GLN A 31 20.79 -48.38 -16.66
CA GLN A 31 21.47 -47.41 -15.85
C GLN A 31 20.55 -46.20 -15.89
N ASP A 32 20.28 -45.62 -14.73
CA ASP A 32 19.28 -44.60 -14.47
C ASP A 32 19.56 -43.29 -15.26
N SER A 33 19.39 -43.33 -16.59
CA SER A 33 19.60 -42.20 -17.50
C SER A 33 18.27 -41.58 -17.92
N VAL A 34 18.29 -40.26 -18.04
CA VAL A 34 17.12 -39.43 -18.35
C VAL A 34 17.25 -38.92 -19.77
N GLU A 35 16.23 -39.16 -20.60
CA GLU A 35 16.23 -38.61 -21.97
C GLU A 35 16.16 -37.08 -21.94
N ILE A 36 17.04 -36.41 -22.68
CA ILE A 36 17.12 -34.96 -22.80
C ILE A 36 16.15 -34.49 -23.89
N ASN A 37 14.88 -34.39 -23.54
CA ASN A 37 13.78 -34.06 -24.45
C ASN A 37 12.86 -32.96 -23.87
N SER A 38 11.83 -32.55 -24.61
CA SER A 38 10.88 -31.52 -24.18
C SER A 38 9.92 -31.95 -23.06
N VAL A 39 9.97 -33.21 -22.60
CA VAL A 39 9.20 -33.67 -21.44
C VAL A 39 10.00 -33.44 -20.16
N ASN A 40 11.27 -33.84 -20.16
CA ASN A 40 12.14 -33.73 -18.98
C ASN A 40 12.82 -32.36 -18.87
N PHE A 41 13.08 -31.70 -20.00
CA PHE A 41 13.67 -30.37 -20.13
C PHE A 41 12.83 -29.56 -21.13
N PRO A 42 11.66 -29.05 -20.72
CA PRO A 42 10.69 -28.43 -21.63
C PRO A 42 11.19 -27.16 -22.30
N ASP A 43 12.01 -26.37 -21.61
CA ASP A 43 12.61 -25.16 -22.17
C ASP A 43 13.71 -25.51 -23.18
N ASP A 44 13.58 -25.02 -24.41
CA ASP A 44 14.47 -25.34 -25.53
C ASP A 44 15.91 -24.86 -25.28
N ASN A 45 16.07 -23.68 -24.71
CA ASN A 45 17.39 -23.10 -24.46
C ASN A 45 18.05 -23.77 -23.26
N PHE A 46 17.31 -24.04 -22.18
CA PHE A 46 17.84 -24.81 -21.06
C PHE A 46 18.25 -26.21 -21.51
N ARG A 47 17.41 -26.90 -22.30
CA ARG A 47 17.73 -28.20 -22.86
C ARG A 47 18.98 -28.17 -23.75
N ASN A 48 19.16 -27.14 -24.57
CA ASN A 48 20.37 -26.96 -25.37
C ASN A 48 21.62 -26.75 -24.50
N VAL A 49 21.50 -26.04 -23.37
CA VAL A 49 22.58 -25.92 -22.39
C VAL A 49 22.95 -27.29 -21.82
N ILE A 50 21.96 -28.14 -21.50
CA ILE A 50 22.20 -29.51 -21.03
C ILE A 50 22.94 -30.35 -22.08
N LEU A 51 22.44 -30.37 -23.31
CA LEU A 51 23.05 -31.11 -24.42
C LEU A 51 24.48 -30.65 -24.72
N ALA A 52 24.76 -29.35 -24.62
CA ALA A 52 26.05 -28.81 -24.99
C ALA A 52 27.13 -28.97 -23.91
N ASN A 53 26.73 -28.96 -22.62
CA ASN A 53 27.69 -28.81 -21.52
C ASN A 53 27.69 -29.96 -20.52
N TYR A 54 26.60 -30.75 -20.45
CA TYR A 54 26.40 -31.75 -19.39
C TYR A 54 26.14 -33.17 -19.91
N ASP A 55 25.72 -33.32 -21.18
CA ASP A 55 25.82 -34.57 -21.96
C ASP A 55 27.25 -34.69 -22.52
N THR A 56 28.13 -35.33 -21.77
CA THR A 56 29.57 -35.47 -22.03
C THR A 56 30.00 -36.88 -22.45
N ASP A 57 29.15 -37.88 -22.26
CA ASP A 57 29.42 -39.26 -22.62
C ASP A 57 29.23 -39.53 -24.13
N ASP A 58 29.39 -40.79 -24.55
CA ASP A 58 29.22 -41.18 -25.95
C ASP A 58 27.73 -41.41 -26.34
N THR A 59 26.80 -41.37 -25.38
CA THR A 59 25.37 -41.70 -25.52
C THR A 59 24.52 -40.43 -25.66
N LYS A 60 24.72 -39.70 -26.75
CA LYS A 60 24.07 -38.39 -26.97
C LYS A 60 22.54 -38.43 -26.86
N GLY A 61 22.00 -37.41 -26.20
CA GLY A 61 20.58 -37.22 -25.95
C GLY A 61 20.07 -37.85 -24.65
N PHE A 62 20.95 -38.45 -23.84
CA PHE A 62 20.61 -39.01 -22.54
C PHE A 62 21.55 -38.44 -21.47
N LEU A 63 20.98 -37.99 -20.35
CA LEU A 63 21.72 -37.58 -19.16
C LEU A 63 21.88 -38.81 -18.26
N SER A 64 23.08 -39.36 -18.19
CA SER A 64 23.43 -40.45 -17.27
C SER A 64 23.50 -39.98 -15.82
N THR A 65 23.40 -40.93 -14.88
CA THR A 65 23.60 -40.63 -13.45
C THR A 65 24.99 -40.10 -13.18
N GLU A 66 26.02 -40.68 -13.82
CA GLU A 66 27.40 -40.27 -13.65
C GLU A 66 27.64 -38.83 -14.13
N GLU A 67 27.03 -38.42 -15.24
CA GLU A 67 27.06 -37.04 -15.71
C GLU A 67 26.38 -36.10 -14.74
N ALA A 68 25.14 -36.41 -14.35
CA ALA A 68 24.36 -35.58 -13.42
C ALA A 68 25.06 -35.42 -12.06
N ASP A 69 25.62 -36.51 -11.52
CA ASP A 69 26.34 -36.53 -10.24
C ASP A 69 27.70 -35.82 -10.31
N ALA A 70 28.33 -35.77 -11.48
CA ALA A 70 29.57 -35.01 -11.67
C ALA A 70 29.35 -33.48 -11.62
N VAL A 71 28.13 -33.01 -11.87
CA VAL A 71 27.82 -31.57 -11.85
C VAL A 71 27.63 -31.07 -10.43
N THR A 72 28.65 -30.41 -9.89
CA THR A 72 28.60 -29.74 -8.58
C THR A 72 28.42 -28.23 -8.68
N VAL A 73 28.67 -27.65 -9.86
CA VAL A 73 28.50 -26.23 -10.16
C VAL A 73 27.87 -26.10 -11.54
N MET A 74 26.77 -25.36 -11.63
CA MET A 74 26.11 -25.04 -12.89
C MET A 74 26.10 -23.52 -13.09
N LEU A 75 26.63 -23.10 -14.24
CA LEU A 75 26.62 -21.72 -14.70
C LEU A 75 25.78 -21.69 -15.97
N LEU A 76 24.58 -21.13 -15.87
CA LEU A 76 23.77 -20.88 -17.06
C LEU A 76 24.36 -19.67 -17.80
N PRO A 77 24.48 -19.75 -19.13
CA PRO A 77 25.12 -18.71 -19.93
C PRO A 77 24.33 -17.40 -19.86
N ALA A 78 25.02 -16.28 -20.16
CA ALA A 78 24.37 -14.99 -20.39
C ALA A 78 23.55 -15.08 -21.69
N LEU A 79 22.30 -15.48 -21.55
CA LEU A 79 21.29 -15.48 -22.59
C LEU A 79 20.49 -14.17 -22.50
N SER A 80 19.65 -13.89 -23.49
CA SER A 80 18.73 -12.75 -23.43
C SER A 80 17.65 -13.04 -22.40
N GLU A 81 17.08 -11.99 -21.79
CA GLU A 81 15.91 -12.13 -20.92
C GLU A 81 14.76 -12.83 -21.66
N GLY A 82 14.18 -13.85 -21.03
CA GLY A 82 13.11 -14.66 -21.62
C GLY A 82 13.62 -15.87 -22.42
N ASP A 83 14.94 -16.06 -22.52
CA ASP A 83 15.50 -17.23 -23.20
C ASP A 83 15.31 -18.51 -22.37
N ILE A 84 15.35 -18.46 -21.03
CA ILE A 84 15.04 -19.62 -20.18
C ILE A 84 13.93 -19.24 -19.21
N THR A 85 12.74 -19.80 -19.43
CA THR A 85 11.54 -19.48 -18.63
C THR A 85 11.30 -20.45 -17.48
N THR A 86 11.82 -21.68 -17.58
CA THR A 86 11.71 -22.70 -16.52
C THR A 86 12.99 -23.52 -16.40
N LEU A 87 13.35 -23.88 -15.16
CA LEU A 87 14.47 -24.78 -14.85
C LEU A 87 14.03 -26.24 -14.74
N LYS A 88 12.83 -26.60 -15.21
CA LYS A 88 12.36 -27.99 -15.16
C LYS A 88 13.38 -28.94 -15.80
N GLY A 89 13.75 -29.98 -15.06
CA GLY A 89 14.86 -30.89 -15.35
C GLY A 89 16.09 -30.64 -14.48
N ILE A 90 16.17 -29.51 -13.76
CA ILE A 90 17.27 -29.24 -12.82
C ILE A 90 17.28 -30.23 -11.65
N GLU A 91 16.14 -30.83 -11.32
CA GLU A 91 15.99 -31.80 -10.21
C GLU A 91 16.87 -33.05 -10.37
N TYR A 92 17.35 -33.34 -11.58
CA TYR A 92 18.25 -34.48 -11.83
C TYR A 92 19.68 -34.22 -11.33
N PHE A 93 20.09 -32.96 -11.15
CA PHE A 93 21.45 -32.59 -10.75
C PHE A 93 21.60 -32.50 -9.22
N THR A 94 21.30 -33.59 -8.50
CA THR A 94 21.21 -33.62 -7.02
C THR A 94 22.52 -33.31 -6.28
N GLN A 95 23.66 -33.36 -6.97
CA GLN A 95 24.98 -33.04 -6.42
C GLN A 95 25.35 -31.55 -6.52
N LEU A 96 24.47 -30.71 -7.09
CA LEU A 96 24.72 -29.28 -7.21
C LEU A 96 24.93 -28.63 -5.84
N THR A 97 26.05 -27.93 -5.74
CA THR A 97 26.42 -27.08 -4.60
C THR A 97 26.31 -25.59 -4.95
N ARG A 98 26.41 -25.24 -6.24
CA ARG A 98 26.28 -23.85 -6.71
C ARG A 98 25.51 -23.78 -8.01
N LEU A 99 24.50 -22.91 -8.06
CA LEU A 99 23.72 -22.61 -9.25
C LEU A 99 23.76 -21.10 -9.51
N PHE A 100 24.17 -20.73 -10.73
CA PHE A 100 24.17 -19.36 -11.23
C PHE A 100 23.23 -19.28 -12.44
N ALA A 101 22.06 -18.66 -12.25
CA ALA A 101 20.93 -18.59 -13.17
C ALA A 101 20.32 -17.19 -13.16
N GLY A 102 21.15 -16.15 -13.29
CA GLY A 102 20.69 -14.75 -13.28
C GLY A 102 20.35 -14.24 -14.68
N ASP A 103 19.38 -13.32 -14.76
CA ASP A 103 19.01 -12.56 -15.96
C ASP A 103 18.53 -13.43 -17.14
N LEU A 104 17.70 -14.45 -16.86
CA LEU A 104 17.26 -15.45 -17.85
C LEU A 104 15.76 -15.36 -18.22
N GLY A 105 14.95 -14.68 -17.41
CA GLY A 105 13.50 -14.65 -17.55
C GLY A 105 12.78 -15.83 -16.90
N ILE A 106 13.39 -16.46 -15.89
CA ILE A 106 12.79 -17.60 -15.18
C ILE A 106 11.54 -17.15 -14.43
N GLU A 107 10.41 -17.80 -14.69
CA GLU A 107 9.13 -17.53 -14.02
C GLU A 107 8.91 -18.44 -12.81
N GLU A 108 9.44 -19.67 -12.87
CA GLU A 108 9.37 -20.65 -11.80
C GLU A 108 10.66 -21.49 -11.68
N ALA A 109 11.01 -21.85 -10.45
CA ALA A 109 12.14 -22.72 -10.16
C ALA A 109 11.81 -23.64 -8.97
N ASP A 110 11.52 -24.91 -9.26
CA ASP A 110 11.49 -25.96 -8.23
C ASP A 110 12.92 -26.48 -8.00
N LEU A 111 13.49 -26.09 -6.86
CA LEU A 111 14.85 -26.47 -6.46
C LEU A 111 14.85 -27.47 -5.31
N SER A 112 13.70 -28.05 -4.97
CA SER A 112 13.52 -28.86 -3.76
C SER A 112 14.40 -30.12 -3.72
N ALA A 113 14.75 -30.68 -4.89
CA ALA A 113 15.65 -31.82 -5.02
C ALA A 113 17.13 -31.47 -4.76
N LEU A 114 17.51 -30.19 -4.81
CA LEU A 114 18.90 -29.73 -4.70
C LEU A 114 19.32 -29.53 -3.24
N THR A 115 19.22 -30.58 -2.42
CA THR A 115 19.42 -30.47 -0.95
C THR A 115 20.87 -30.17 -0.55
N LYS A 116 21.83 -30.33 -1.47
CA LYS A 116 23.27 -30.00 -1.30
C LYS A 116 23.63 -28.57 -1.73
N LEU A 117 22.67 -27.81 -2.25
CA LEU A 117 22.90 -26.46 -2.75
C LEU A 117 23.35 -25.53 -1.61
N GLN A 118 24.49 -24.88 -1.80
CA GLN A 118 25.12 -23.96 -0.84
C GLN A 118 25.06 -22.50 -1.33
N THR A 119 25.08 -22.30 -2.64
CA THR A 119 24.99 -20.97 -3.27
C THR A 119 23.97 -20.99 -4.38
N LEU A 120 23.00 -20.08 -4.31
CA LEU A 120 22.03 -19.84 -5.37
C LEU A 120 22.11 -18.37 -5.78
N ARG A 121 22.38 -18.11 -7.06
CA ARG A 121 22.17 -16.81 -7.69
C ARG A 121 21.13 -16.96 -8.78
N ILE A 122 19.97 -16.34 -8.57
CA ILE A 122 18.81 -16.35 -9.47
C ILE A 122 18.24 -14.93 -9.62
N ASN A 123 19.13 -13.93 -9.58
CA ASN A 123 18.79 -12.51 -9.69
C ASN A 123 18.24 -12.14 -11.08
N GLY A 124 17.45 -11.07 -11.17
CA GLY A 124 16.99 -10.50 -12.44
C GLY A 124 16.11 -11.43 -13.27
N ASN A 125 15.27 -12.24 -12.62
CA ASN A 125 14.30 -13.09 -13.30
C ASN A 125 12.86 -12.58 -13.06
N ALA A 126 11.87 -13.35 -13.50
CA ALA A 126 10.45 -13.03 -13.40
C ALA A 126 9.73 -13.85 -12.32
N LEU A 127 10.45 -14.28 -11.28
CA LEU A 127 9.87 -15.12 -10.23
C LEU A 127 8.78 -14.36 -9.46
N THR A 128 7.62 -14.99 -9.28
CA THR A 128 6.55 -14.47 -8.41
C THR A 128 6.65 -15.01 -6.98
N SER A 129 7.24 -16.19 -6.82
CA SER A 129 7.49 -16.86 -5.54
C SER A 129 8.76 -17.71 -5.60
N LEU A 130 9.48 -17.81 -4.49
CA LEU A 130 10.66 -18.66 -4.35
C LEU A 130 10.64 -19.39 -3.01
N ASP A 131 10.52 -20.72 -3.05
CA ASP A 131 10.61 -21.59 -1.88
C ASP A 131 11.88 -22.43 -1.94
N VAL A 132 12.87 -22.06 -1.13
CA VAL A 132 14.14 -22.79 -0.99
C VAL A 132 14.28 -23.41 0.39
N SER A 133 13.16 -23.59 1.11
CA SER A 133 13.16 -24.16 2.47
C SER A 133 13.70 -25.59 2.53
N ALA A 134 13.57 -26.36 1.44
CA ALA A 134 14.14 -27.70 1.30
C ALA A 134 15.67 -27.72 1.09
N ASN A 135 16.26 -26.60 0.68
CA ASN A 135 17.70 -26.49 0.42
C ASN A 135 18.47 -26.24 1.72
N THR A 136 18.42 -27.18 2.67
CA THR A 136 18.92 -27.00 4.05
C THR A 136 20.43 -26.76 4.18
N ALA A 137 21.19 -26.88 3.10
CA ALA A 137 22.62 -26.54 3.03
C ALA A 137 22.89 -25.13 2.49
N LEU A 138 21.85 -24.38 2.08
CA LEU A 138 21.97 -23.10 1.39
C LEU A 138 22.47 -22.02 2.36
N GLN A 139 23.60 -21.39 2.01
CA GLN A 139 24.26 -20.37 2.84
C GLN A 139 24.20 -18.98 2.20
N VAL A 140 24.23 -18.92 0.87
CA VAL A 140 24.24 -17.68 0.10
C VAL A 140 23.09 -17.72 -0.89
N LEU A 141 22.17 -16.77 -0.76
CA LEU A 141 21.05 -16.58 -1.67
C LEU A 141 21.08 -15.18 -2.24
N ASN A 142 21.16 -15.09 -3.57
CA ASN A 142 20.90 -13.86 -4.30
C ASN A 142 19.71 -14.06 -5.25
N CYS A 143 18.59 -13.43 -4.91
CA CYS A 143 17.36 -13.37 -5.70
C CYS A 143 16.95 -11.93 -6.02
N ARG A 144 17.89 -10.97 -5.92
CA ARG A 144 17.67 -9.56 -6.24
C ARG A 144 16.98 -9.36 -7.59
N GLY A 145 16.15 -8.32 -7.71
CA GLY A 145 15.66 -7.85 -9.00
C GLY A 145 14.62 -8.77 -9.64
N ASN A 146 14.07 -9.71 -8.86
CA ASN A 146 12.84 -10.39 -9.23
C ASN A 146 11.67 -9.48 -8.84
N ALA A 147 11.39 -8.48 -9.69
CA ALA A 147 10.49 -7.37 -9.36
C ALA A 147 9.03 -7.79 -9.06
N GLN A 148 8.64 -9.03 -9.38
CA GLN A 148 7.32 -9.59 -9.08
C GLN A 148 7.33 -10.57 -7.89
N LEU A 149 8.47 -10.77 -7.24
CA LEU A 149 8.63 -11.74 -6.15
C LEU A 149 7.97 -11.22 -4.89
N THR A 150 6.82 -11.80 -4.54
CA THR A 150 6.02 -11.41 -3.37
C THR A 150 6.17 -12.35 -2.19
N SER A 151 6.68 -13.57 -2.42
CA SER A 151 6.86 -14.59 -1.39
C SER A 151 8.23 -15.25 -1.49
N LEU A 152 8.98 -15.21 -0.40
CA LEU A 152 10.28 -15.85 -0.27
C LEU A 152 10.31 -16.69 1.01
N LYS A 153 10.68 -17.98 0.89
CA LYS A 153 10.93 -18.86 2.03
C LYS A 153 12.37 -19.34 1.99
N VAL A 154 13.08 -19.12 3.10
CA VAL A 154 14.49 -19.44 3.23
C VAL A 154 14.74 -20.47 4.34
N PRO A 155 15.76 -21.33 4.21
CA PRO A 155 16.15 -22.25 5.27
C PRO A 155 16.99 -21.55 6.35
N ALA A 156 17.03 -22.14 7.55
CA ALA A 156 17.78 -21.64 8.70
C ALA A 156 19.30 -21.48 8.45
N SER A 157 19.84 -22.17 7.44
CA SER A 157 21.25 -22.18 7.08
C SER A 157 21.74 -20.91 6.37
N VAL A 158 20.84 -20.04 5.91
CA VAL A 158 21.21 -18.83 5.15
C VAL A 158 21.99 -17.86 6.05
N THR A 159 23.12 -17.39 5.51
CA THR A 159 24.03 -16.45 6.18
C THR A 159 24.21 -15.13 5.41
N ASP A 160 23.95 -15.15 4.10
CA ASP A 160 23.98 -13.99 3.22
C ASP A 160 22.73 -14.03 2.32
N LEU A 161 21.87 -13.03 2.46
CA LEU A 161 20.63 -12.89 1.72
C LEU A 161 20.58 -11.54 0.99
N GLN A 162 20.55 -11.62 -0.35
CA GLN A 162 20.24 -10.50 -1.23
C GLN A 162 18.87 -10.75 -1.88
N CYS A 163 17.89 -9.94 -1.49
CA CYS A 163 16.50 -9.95 -1.98
C CYS A 163 16.01 -8.53 -2.24
N ASP A 164 16.92 -7.63 -2.61
CA ASP A 164 16.62 -6.25 -2.95
C ASP A 164 15.88 -6.13 -4.30
N GLU A 165 15.14 -5.03 -4.47
CA GLU A 165 14.39 -4.71 -5.69
C GLU A 165 13.41 -5.85 -6.08
N CYS A 166 12.69 -6.35 -5.09
CA CYS A 166 11.62 -7.33 -5.24
C CYS A 166 10.27 -6.68 -4.81
N ALA A 167 9.21 -7.48 -4.68
CA ALA A 167 7.90 -7.00 -4.22
C ALA A 167 7.47 -7.68 -2.90
N LEU A 168 8.45 -7.99 -2.03
CA LEU A 168 8.19 -8.71 -0.79
C LEU A 168 7.37 -7.85 0.15
N THR A 169 6.21 -8.36 0.57
CA THR A 169 5.35 -7.73 1.58
C THR A 169 5.66 -8.22 2.99
N GLN A 170 6.29 -9.40 3.09
CA GLN A 170 6.73 -10.02 4.33
C GLN A 170 8.04 -10.76 4.10
N LEU A 171 8.86 -10.85 5.15
CA LEU A 171 10.12 -11.56 5.13
C LEU A 171 10.38 -12.18 6.51
N ASP A 172 10.17 -13.50 6.62
CA ASP A 172 10.42 -14.24 7.87
C ASP A 172 11.86 -14.77 7.88
N LEU A 173 12.66 -14.23 8.81
CA LEU A 173 14.06 -14.61 9.03
C LEU A 173 14.30 -15.15 10.44
N SER A 174 13.23 -15.48 11.18
CA SER A 174 13.29 -15.91 12.58
C SER A 174 14.16 -17.15 12.79
N ALA A 175 14.18 -18.07 11.81
CA ALA A 175 15.00 -19.27 11.84
C ALA A 175 16.47 -19.03 11.41
N CYS A 176 16.77 -17.92 10.73
CA CYS A 176 18.09 -17.61 10.17
C CYS A 176 19.02 -16.97 11.22
N THR A 177 19.22 -17.62 12.36
CA THR A 177 20.01 -17.08 13.48
C THR A 177 21.48 -16.84 13.14
N GLY A 178 21.97 -17.46 12.06
CA GLY A 178 23.33 -17.29 11.53
C GLY A 178 23.47 -16.18 10.46
N LEU A 179 22.41 -15.43 10.17
CA LEU A 179 22.41 -14.37 9.15
C LEU A 179 23.41 -13.26 9.50
N LYS A 180 24.31 -12.94 8.57
CA LYS A 180 25.36 -11.93 8.70
C LYS A 180 25.15 -10.73 7.79
N THR A 181 24.59 -10.96 6.61
CA THR A 181 24.31 -9.93 5.61
C THR A 181 22.87 -10.07 5.15
N LEU A 182 22.13 -8.96 5.25
CA LEU A 182 20.78 -8.85 4.74
C LEU A 182 20.66 -7.59 3.89
N ASN A 183 20.30 -7.79 2.62
CA ASN A 183 19.85 -6.72 1.75
C ASN A 183 18.42 -7.01 1.29
N CYS A 184 17.48 -6.22 1.78
CA CYS A 184 16.06 -6.22 1.42
C CYS A 184 15.61 -4.81 1.00
N TYR A 185 16.55 -4.00 0.52
CA TYR A 185 16.30 -2.67 -0.05
C TYR A 185 15.24 -2.71 -1.15
N GLY A 186 14.35 -1.71 -1.22
CA GLY A 186 13.40 -1.60 -2.33
C GLY A 186 12.42 -2.78 -2.37
N ASN A 187 11.66 -2.96 -1.30
CA ASN A 187 10.57 -3.94 -1.19
C ASN A 187 9.32 -3.25 -0.61
N GLU A 188 8.26 -4.02 -0.37
CA GLU A 188 6.98 -3.53 0.14
C GLU A 188 6.78 -3.93 1.62
N LEU A 189 7.87 -4.07 2.40
CA LEU A 189 7.81 -4.56 3.77
C LEU A 189 7.18 -3.50 4.70
N THR A 190 6.13 -3.88 5.41
CA THR A 190 5.49 -3.02 6.44
C THR A 190 6.07 -3.22 7.84
N SER A 191 6.80 -4.32 8.04
CA SER A 191 7.47 -4.67 9.29
C SER A 191 8.67 -5.56 9.00
N LEU A 192 9.72 -5.45 9.81
CA LEU A 192 10.91 -6.28 9.72
C LEU A 192 11.39 -6.64 11.13
N ASP A 193 11.19 -7.90 11.52
CA ASP A 193 11.67 -8.42 12.81
C ASP A 193 13.05 -9.09 12.62
N LEU A 194 14.07 -8.51 13.25
CA LEU A 194 15.45 -9.01 13.23
C LEU A 194 15.93 -9.44 14.62
N SER A 195 15.02 -9.60 15.59
CA SER A 195 15.34 -9.90 17.00
C SER A 195 16.13 -11.21 17.18
N HIS A 196 15.98 -12.16 16.26
CA HIS A 196 16.67 -13.46 16.30
C HIS A 196 17.97 -13.48 15.46
N ASN A 197 18.23 -12.44 14.67
CA ASN A 197 19.37 -12.37 13.76
C ASN A 197 20.55 -11.61 14.43
N THR A 198 20.95 -12.04 15.63
CA THR A 198 21.95 -11.34 16.45
C THR A 198 23.36 -11.36 15.86
N ALA A 199 23.62 -12.21 14.86
CA ALA A 199 24.88 -12.31 14.12
C ALA A 199 24.99 -11.31 12.96
N LEU A 200 23.97 -10.49 12.72
CA LEU A 200 23.91 -9.56 11.60
C LEU A 200 24.98 -8.47 11.73
N THR A 201 25.76 -8.30 10.67
CA THR A 201 26.88 -7.33 10.58
C THR A 201 26.66 -6.28 9.49
N ASP A 202 25.83 -6.57 8.50
CA ASP A 202 25.45 -5.66 7.41
C ASP A 202 23.94 -5.76 7.16
N LEU A 203 23.27 -4.60 7.15
CA LEU A 203 21.83 -4.48 6.95
C LEU A 203 21.54 -3.36 5.97
N ARG A 204 20.75 -3.67 4.94
CA ARG A 204 20.11 -2.70 4.05
C ARG A 204 18.63 -3.03 3.94
N CYS A 205 17.78 -2.13 4.45
CA CYS A 205 16.32 -2.23 4.40
C CYS A 205 15.65 -0.90 4.03
N ALA A 206 16.42 0.07 3.53
CA ALA A 206 15.87 1.32 3.03
C ALA A 206 14.88 1.12 1.87
N SER A 207 14.05 2.14 1.61
CA SER A 207 13.02 2.10 0.56
C SER A 207 12.03 0.94 0.75
N ASN A 208 11.37 0.91 1.92
CA ASN A 208 10.27 0.01 2.26
C ASN A 208 9.10 0.83 2.86
N HIS A 209 8.18 0.17 3.58
CA HIS A 209 7.06 0.80 4.29
C HIS A 209 7.14 0.61 5.80
N LEU A 210 8.36 0.54 6.36
CA LEU A 210 8.56 0.35 7.79
C LEU A 210 8.15 1.60 8.56
N THR A 211 7.26 1.45 9.55
CA THR A 211 6.89 2.54 10.48
C THR A 211 7.80 2.60 11.70
N ALA A 212 8.40 1.46 12.06
CA ALA A 212 9.33 1.32 13.16
C ALA A 212 10.32 0.21 12.84
N LEU A 213 11.52 0.30 13.44
CA LEU A 213 12.54 -0.72 13.34
C LEU A 213 13.28 -0.78 14.68
N ASP A 214 13.37 -1.96 15.28
CA ASP A 214 14.14 -2.20 16.50
C ASP A 214 15.36 -3.06 16.17
N LEU A 215 16.55 -2.52 16.39
CA LEU A 215 17.83 -3.19 16.19
C LEU A 215 18.57 -3.44 17.51
N SER A 216 17.87 -3.36 18.65
CA SER A 216 18.46 -3.53 19.98
C SER A 216 19.15 -4.87 20.21
N HIS A 217 18.74 -5.92 19.50
CA HIS A 217 19.31 -7.26 19.57
C HIS A 217 20.46 -7.47 18.56
N ASN A 218 20.65 -6.56 17.60
CA ASN A 218 21.60 -6.70 16.50
C ASN A 218 22.91 -5.95 16.81
N THR A 219 23.47 -6.18 18.00
CA THR A 219 24.64 -5.43 18.51
C THR A 219 25.93 -5.66 17.72
N ALA A 220 25.96 -6.62 16.78
CA ALA A 220 27.07 -6.86 15.87
C ALA A 220 27.06 -5.93 14.63
N LEU A 221 25.97 -5.21 14.38
CA LEU A 221 25.89 -4.21 13.32
C LEU A 221 26.83 -3.03 13.62
N THR A 222 27.55 -2.58 12.58
CA THR A 222 28.40 -1.39 12.65
C THR A 222 28.15 -0.51 11.44
N GLY A 223 28.19 0.81 11.61
CA GLY A 223 28.03 1.73 10.48
C GLY A 223 26.63 1.73 9.87
N VAL A 224 25.58 1.57 10.69
CA VAL A 224 24.19 1.69 10.25
C VAL A 224 23.90 3.16 9.96
N MET A 225 23.80 3.51 8.67
CA MET A 225 23.53 4.86 8.18
C MET A 225 22.05 5.02 7.80
N THR A 226 21.54 6.24 7.84
CA THR A 226 20.16 6.58 7.44
C THR A 226 19.87 6.10 6.01
N SER A 227 20.84 6.18 5.10
CA SER A 227 20.69 5.68 3.71
C SER A 227 20.58 4.16 3.59
N PHE A 228 20.86 3.40 4.65
CA PHE A 228 20.74 1.93 4.64
C PHE A 228 19.42 1.44 5.24
N ILE A 229 18.80 2.23 6.11
CA ILE A 229 17.59 1.81 6.86
C ILE A 229 16.38 2.74 6.64
N GLY A 230 16.60 3.97 6.18
CA GLY A 230 15.59 5.01 6.02
C GLY A 230 14.92 5.02 4.65
N GLU A 231 14.53 6.20 4.18
CA GLU A 231 13.76 6.37 2.94
C GLU A 231 12.48 5.52 2.92
N GLN A 232 11.92 5.29 4.12
CA GLN A 232 10.66 4.57 4.27
C GLN A 232 9.52 5.47 3.82
N THR A 233 8.51 4.89 3.18
CA THR A 233 7.32 5.62 2.76
C THR A 233 6.08 4.94 3.30
N VAL A 234 5.15 5.70 3.88
CA VAL A 234 3.92 5.13 4.45
C VAL A 234 2.74 5.93 3.92
N ASN A 235 1.70 5.24 3.46
CA ASN A 235 0.48 5.89 2.99
C ASN A 235 -0.59 5.81 4.09
N ALA A 236 -1.16 6.94 4.48
CA ALA A 236 -2.20 6.99 5.50
C ALA A 236 -3.33 7.96 5.12
N ALA A 237 -4.57 7.56 5.40
CA ALA A 237 -5.73 8.41 5.20
C ALA A 237 -6.01 9.25 6.46
N ALA A 238 -5.90 10.57 6.31
CA ALA A 238 -6.19 11.52 7.36
C ALA A 238 -7.70 11.65 7.60
N THR A 239 -8.05 11.83 8.87
CA THR A 239 -9.37 12.30 9.30
C THR A 239 -9.21 13.66 9.96
N ALA A 240 -10.30 14.42 10.05
CA ALA A 240 -10.28 15.69 10.77
C ALA A 240 -11.53 15.85 11.63
N SER A 241 -11.36 16.45 12.80
CA SER A 241 -12.44 16.78 13.72
C SER A 241 -12.17 18.14 14.33
N GLY A 242 -13.00 19.13 13.98
CA GLY A 242 -12.78 20.52 14.38
C GLY A 242 -11.51 21.07 13.76
N LYS A 243 -10.47 21.34 14.57
CA LYS A 243 -9.17 21.85 14.11
C LYS A 243 -8.06 20.80 14.15
N THR A 244 -8.37 19.59 14.62
CA THR A 244 -7.39 18.52 14.73
C THR A 244 -7.48 17.63 13.50
N ILE A 245 -6.35 17.44 12.84
CA ILE A 245 -6.13 16.43 11.81
C ILE A 245 -5.46 15.24 12.48
N SER A 246 -5.92 14.04 12.17
CA SER A 246 -5.41 12.79 12.71
C SER A 246 -5.02 11.86 11.57
N VAL A 247 -3.75 11.44 11.56
CA VAL A 247 -3.16 10.55 10.56
C VAL A 247 -2.74 9.23 11.24
N PRO A 248 -3.52 8.14 11.08
CA PRO A 248 -3.24 6.89 11.76
C PRO A 248 -2.01 6.20 11.16
N VAL A 249 -1.02 5.91 12.01
CA VAL A 249 0.19 5.14 11.65
C VAL A 249 0.51 4.23 12.82
N SER A 250 0.33 2.92 12.65
CA SER A 250 0.49 1.93 13.73
C SER A 250 1.94 1.48 13.94
N GLY A 251 2.22 0.88 15.10
CA GLY A 251 3.49 0.21 15.40
C GLY A 251 4.60 1.14 15.87
N ILE A 252 4.29 2.40 16.14
CA ILE A 252 5.24 3.42 16.59
C ILE A 252 5.20 3.51 18.11
N ASP A 253 6.38 3.45 18.74
CA ASP A 253 6.55 3.92 20.12
C ASP A 253 7.06 5.37 20.08
N PRO A 254 6.28 6.34 20.61
CA PRO A 254 6.63 7.76 20.54
C PRO A 254 7.97 8.09 21.23
N ALA A 255 8.45 7.25 22.15
CA ALA A 255 9.74 7.47 22.82
C ALA A 255 10.94 7.40 21.85
N PHE A 256 10.77 6.74 20.70
CA PHE A 256 11.82 6.59 19.69
C PHE A 256 11.71 7.60 18.55
N ILE A 257 10.67 8.44 18.51
CA ILE A 257 10.60 9.55 17.55
C ILE A 257 11.61 10.62 17.98
N SER A 258 12.67 10.77 17.19
CA SER A 258 13.77 11.72 17.42
C SER A 258 13.57 13.07 16.73
N TYR A 259 12.73 13.10 15.70
CA TYR A 259 12.41 14.28 14.91
C TYR A 259 11.03 14.10 14.27
N LEU A 260 10.30 15.21 14.15
CA LEU A 260 9.01 15.30 13.47
C LEU A 260 8.96 16.65 12.76
N SER A 261 8.58 16.67 11.47
CA SER A 261 8.51 17.91 10.69
C SER A 261 7.25 18.75 10.96
N LEU A 262 6.28 18.18 11.69
CA LEU A 262 5.07 18.88 12.15
C LEU A 262 5.39 19.82 13.32
N ALA A 263 5.28 21.12 13.12
CA ALA A 263 5.64 22.12 14.14
C ALA A 263 4.72 22.10 15.37
N ASP A 264 3.43 21.80 15.19
CA ASP A 264 2.42 21.72 16.25
C ASP A 264 1.91 20.28 16.47
N GLY A 265 2.54 19.31 15.81
CA GLY A 265 2.11 17.92 15.80
C GLY A 265 2.79 17.05 16.84
N SER A 266 2.13 15.95 17.21
CA SER A 266 2.72 14.89 18.01
C SER A 266 2.08 13.54 17.72
N TYR A 267 2.76 12.46 18.07
CA TYR A 267 2.18 11.12 18.00
C TYR A 267 1.41 10.80 19.28
N ASN A 268 0.12 10.50 19.14
CA ASN A 268 -0.76 10.10 20.21
C ASN A 268 -0.84 8.57 20.26
N ALA A 269 -0.17 7.97 21.25
CA ALA A 269 -0.12 6.51 21.40
C ALA A 269 -1.47 5.87 21.78
N GLN A 270 -2.42 6.65 22.33
CA GLN A 270 -3.75 6.13 22.66
C GLN A 270 -4.62 5.99 21.41
N THR A 271 -4.47 6.90 20.44
CA THR A 271 -5.20 6.87 19.17
C THR A 271 -4.44 6.14 18.07
N GLY A 272 -3.11 6.00 18.22
CA GLY A 272 -2.23 5.40 17.21
C GLY A 272 -2.02 6.31 15.99
N ALA A 273 -2.05 7.63 16.19
CA ALA A 273 -2.07 8.61 15.12
C ALA A 273 -1.16 9.82 15.41
N PHE A 274 -0.65 10.42 14.34
CA PHE A 274 -0.11 11.77 14.40
C PHE A 274 -1.26 12.77 14.41
N GLU A 275 -1.28 13.65 15.41
CA GLU A 275 -2.31 14.67 15.61
C GLU A 275 -1.69 16.06 15.53
N PHE A 276 -2.24 16.92 14.67
CA PHE A 276 -1.73 18.27 14.36
C PHE A 276 -2.84 19.17 13.79
N SER A 277 -2.57 20.46 13.57
CA SER A 277 -3.52 21.37 12.93
C SER A 277 -3.05 21.94 11.58
N ASP A 278 -1.81 21.71 11.16
CA ASP A 278 -1.28 22.16 9.87
C ASP A 278 -1.98 21.50 8.67
N TYR A 279 -2.78 22.28 7.93
CA TYR A 279 -3.49 21.82 6.74
C TYR A 279 -2.55 21.45 5.58
N ASN A 280 -1.39 22.12 5.47
CA ASN A 280 -0.46 21.86 4.37
C ASN A 280 0.15 20.47 4.52
N ALA A 281 0.50 20.06 5.75
CA ALA A 281 1.00 18.71 6.02
C ALA A 281 -0.03 17.61 5.68
N ALA A 282 -1.33 17.91 5.77
CA ALA A 282 -2.38 16.99 5.31
C ALA A 282 -2.51 16.92 3.77
N GLN A 283 -1.86 17.82 3.04
CA GLN A 283 -1.80 17.82 1.57
C GLN A 283 -0.48 17.26 1.04
N SER A 284 0.65 17.61 1.67
CA SER A 284 1.99 17.26 1.20
C SER A 284 2.60 16.07 1.92
N GLY A 285 1.97 15.56 2.97
CA GLY A 285 2.60 14.62 3.89
C GLY A 285 3.56 15.30 4.86
N PHE A 286 4.21 14.49 5.69
CA PHE A 286 5.19 14.92 6.68
C PHE A 286 6.23 13.83 6.94
N ASP A 287 7.30 14.18 7.64
CA ASP A 287 8.45 13.31 7.89
C ASP A 287 8.66 13.14 9.39
N TYR A 288 9.12 11.96 9.78
CA TYR A 288 9.68 11.72 11.10
C TYR A 288 10.93 10.85 11.02
N ASN A 289 11.80 11.01 12.02
CA ASN A 289 12.96 10.13 12.18
C ASN A 289 12.78 9.25 13.42
N TYR A 290 12.96 7.95 13.23
CA TYR A 290 12.79 6.94 14.25
C TYR A 290 14.15 6.39 14.71
N ASN A 291 14.39 6.40 16.02
CA ASN A 291 15.57 5.81 16.62
C ASN A 291 15.43 4.28 16.66
N VAL A 292 16.40 3.58 16.07
CA VAL A 292 16.37 2.12 15.93
C VAL A 292 16.91 1.36 17.14
N ASN A 293 17.09 2.04 18.27
CA ASN A 293 17.51 1.46 19.55
C ASN A 293 18.85 0.69 19.50
N LEU A 294 19.76 1.13 18.63
CA LEU A 294 21.10 0.58 18.49
C LEU A 294 22.13 1.70 18.68
N ALA A 295 23.10 1.46 19.57
CA ALA A 295 24.16 2.43 19.83
C ALA A 295 25.00 2.70 18.58
N ASN A 296 25.27 3.97 18.29
CA ASN A 296 26.01 4.45 17.12
C ASN A 296 25.34 4.16 15.76
N ALA A 297 24.09 3.70 15.74
CA ALA A 297 23.29 3.72 14.53
C ALA A 297 22.77 5.14 14.29
N GLU A 298 22.68 5.54 13.02
CA GLU A 298 21.86 6.67 12.63
C GLU A 298 20.36 6.33 12.76
N VAL A 299 19.52 7.32 12.51
CA VAL A 299 18.05 7.19 12.61
C VAL A 299 17.46 6.67 11.31
N MET A 300 16.31 6.01 11.40
CA MET A 300 15.51 5.65 10.23
C MET A 300 14.64 6.84 9.83
N SER A 301 14.74 7.31 8.59
CA SER A 301 13.84 8.35 8.05
C SER A 301 12.58 7.73 7.47
N VAL A 302 11.43 8.35 7.76
CA VAL A 302 10.12 7.92 7.25
C VAL A 302 9.35 9.13 6.74
N HIS A 303 8.87 9.03 5.50
CA HIS A 303 7.93 9.97 4.90
C HIS A 303 6.51 9.38 4.94
N VAL A 304 5.55 10.15 5.46
CA VAL A 304 4.13 9.78 5.48
C VAL A 304 3.40 10.53 4.39
N ASN A 305 3.02 9.83 3.33
CA ASN A 305 2.08 10.33 2.33
C ASN A 305 0.68 10.35 2.93
N VAL A 306 0.04 11.52 2.89
CA VAL A 306 -1.28 11.71 3.46
C VAL A 306 -2.31 11.86 2.34
N SER A 307 -3.36 11.05 2.38
CA SER A 307 -4.58 11.28 1.61
C SER A 307 -5.66 11.85 2.53
N LYS A 308 -6.44 12.84 2.07
CA LYS A 308 -7.52 13.44 2.85
C LYS A 308 -8.83 13.47 2.08
N ASP A 309 -9.95 13.38 2.81
CA ASP A 309 -11.31 13.55 2.30
C ASP A 309 -12.08 14.60 3.10
N PHE A 310 -11.39 15.68 3.45
CA PHE A 310 -11.93 16.83 4.17
C PHE A 310 -11.38 18.14 3.60
N TYR A 311 -12.11 19.21 3.84
CA TYR A 311 -11.83 20.55 3.35
C TYR A 311 -11.73 21.55 4.48
N LYS A 312 -10.99 22.64 4.25
CA LYS A 312 -10.90 23.75 5.17
C LYS A 312 -12.03 24.74 4.88
N VAL A 313 -12.80 25.07 5.92
CA VAL A 313 -13.80 26.14 5.87
C VAL A 313 -13.31 27.28 6.76
N SER A 314 -13.06 28.43 6.14
CA SER A 314 -12.52 29.61 6.79
C SER A 314 -13.57 30.71 6.86
N TYR A 315 -13.70 31.36 8.03
CA TYR A 315 -14.65 32.44 8.27
C TYR A 315 -13.91 33.76 8.44
N TYR A 316 -14.28 34.79 7.67
CA TYR A 316 -13.63 36.09 7.63
C TYR A 316 -14.56 37.24 8.03
N ALA A 317 -13.98 38.31 8.58
CA ALA A 317 -14.70 39.53 8.98
C ALA A 317 -15.21 40.37 7.81
N SER A 318 -14.73 40.12 6.59
CA SER A 318 -15.23 40.65 5.33
C SER A 318 -14.52 39.92 4.19
N GLU A 319 -14.94 40.16 2.95
CA GLU A 319 -14.15 39.73 1.78
C GLU A 319 -12.76 40.39 1.83
N GLY A 320 -11.70 39.59 1.83
CA GLY A 320 -10.31 40.05 2.03
C GLY A 320 -9.98 40.55 3.45
N GLY A 321 -10.88 40.36 4.41
CA GLY A 321 -10.71 40.78 5.81
C GLY A 321 -9.90 39.82 6.65
N GLU A 322 -9.86 40.07 7.96
CA GLU A 322 -9.17 39.18 8.92
C GLU A 322 -9.92 37.86 9.10
N LEU A 323 -9.15 36.78 9.29
CA LEU A 323 -9.69 35.46 9.62
C LEU A 323 -10.24 35.47 11.05
N ILE A 324 -11.52 35.13 11.19
CA ILE A 324 -12.21 34.98 12.47
C ILE A 324 -11.96 33.60 13.05
N ASP A 325 -12.27 32.56 12.26
CA ASP A 325 -12.15 31.17 12.67
C ASP A 325 -12.04 30.25 11.47
N TYR A 326 -11.67 28.99 11.69
CA TYR A 326 -11.71 27.96 10.67
C TYR A 326 -11.97 26.58 11.29
N SER A 327 -12.44 25.66 10.46
CA SER A 327 -12.55 24.26 10.83
C SER A 327 -12.31 23.35 9.63
N TYR A 328 -11.98 22.10 9.90
CA TYR A 328 -11.91 21.04 8.91
C TYR A 328 -13.20 20.24 8.92
N VAL A 329 -13.74 20.02 7.73
CA VAL A 329 -15.06 19.40 7.55
C VAL A 329 -14.93 18.30 6.51
N THR A 330 -15.40 17.10 6.84
CA THR A 330 -15.46 15.97 5.91
C THR A 330 -16.24 16.34 4.65
N ALA A 331 -15.80 15.83 3.50
CA ALA A 331 -16.49 16.01 2.23
C ALA A 331 -17.99 15.67 2.35
N GLY A 332 -18.84 16.54 1.83
CA GLY A 332 -20.30 16.44 1.88
C GLY A 332 -20.96 16.76 3.23
N SER A 333 -20.17 17.07 4.26
CA SER A 333 -20.72 17.47 5.56
C SER A 333 -20.97 18.98 5.64
N ASP A 334 -21.67 19.38 6.71
CA ASP A 334 -21.97 20.77 7.01
C ASP A 334 -20.93 21.37 7.96
N ALA A 335 -20.51 22.60 7.70
CA ALA A 335 -19.70 23.40 8.61
C ALA A 335 -20.59 24.06 9.69
N VAL A 336 -20.05 24.17 10.90
CA VAL A 336 -20.68 24.94 11.99
C VAL A 336 -20.07 26.33 11.99
N ALA A 337 -20.89 27.34 11.70
CA ALA A 337 -20.44 28.71 11.67
C ALA A 337 -20.13 29.24 13.10
N PRO A 338 -19.05 30.03 13.27
CA PRO A 338 -18.77 30.69 14.52
C PRO A 338 -19.78 31.82 14.80
N ALA A 339 -19.72 32.37 16.01
CA ALA A 339 -20.45 33.60 16.32
C ALA A 339 -19.98 34.74 15.42
N PHE A 340 -20.92 35.63 15.06
CA PHE A 340 -20.57 36.83 14.31
C PHE A 340 -19.64 37.75 15.12
N PRO A 341 -18.68 38.42 14.47
CA PRO A 341 -17.86 39.43 15.10
C PRO A 341 -18.72 40.66 15.43
N GLN A 342 -18.15 41.64 16.14
CA GLN A 342 -18.85 42.88 16.43
C GLN A 342 -19.19 43.63 15.14
N ALA A 343 -20.42 44.14 15.07
CA ALA A 343 -20.89 44.89 13.93
C ALA A 343 -20.13 46.23 13.80
N PRO A 344 -19.76 46.65 12.57
CA PRO A 344 -19.29 48.00 12.32
C PRO A 344 -20.35 49.05 12.70
N GLU A 345 -19.91 50.26 13.01
CA GLU A 345 -20.83 51.36 13.33
C GLU A 345 -21.79 51.62 12.16
N GLY A 346 -23.10 51.65 12.45
CA GLY A 346 -24.16 51.85 11.45
C GLY A 346 -24.73 50.56 10.84
N PHE A 347 -24.21 49.38 11.18
CA PHE A 347 -24.68 48.09 10.68
C PHE A 347 -25.25 47.21 11.79
N VAL A 348 -26.30 46.44 11.51
CA VAL A 348 -27.03 45.67 12.54
C VAL A 348 -27.48 44.27 12.13
N CYS A 349 -27.55 43.93 10.83
CA CYS A 349 -27.99 42.59 10.39
C CYS A 349 -26.80 41.77 9.88
N PRO A 350 -26.19 40.90 10.69
CA PRO A 350 -25.16 39.99 10.20
C PRO A 350 -25.77 38.84 9.41
N ALA A 351 -25.12 38.47 8.31
CA ALA A 351 -25.31 37.21 7.61
C ALA A 351 -23.96 36.64 7.18
N TRP A 352 -23.87 35.33 7.00
CA TRP A 352 -22.73 34.72 6.32
C TRP A 352 -22.98 34.68 4.81
N SER A 353 -21.94 34.91 4.01
CA SER A 353 -22.03 34.87 2.55
C SER A 353 -22.42 33.50 1.98
N ALA A 354 -22.20 32.44 2.76
CA ALA A 354 -22.64 31.08 2.47
C ALA A 354 -23.11 30.39 3.75
N ASN A 355 -24.00 29.41 3.61
CA ASN A 355 -24.61 28.68 4.73
C ASN A 355 -23.76 27.51 5.25
N GLY A 356 -22.60 27.25 4.64
CA GLY A 356 -21.67 26.19 5.03
C GLY A 356 -22.22 24.77 4.85
N LYS A 357 -23.20 24.56 3.95
CA LYS A 357 -23.82 23.24 3.73
C LYS A 357 -23.15 22.45 2.62
N ASN A 358 -23.06 21.13 2.80
CA ASN A 358 -22.53 20.19 1.79
C ASN A 358 -21.18 20.64 1.19
N ILE A 359 -20.15 20.76 2.03
CA ILE A 359 -18.84 21.24 1.63
C ILE A 359 -18.14 20.22 0.71
N GLN A 360 -17.72 20.67 -0.48
CA GLN A 360 -17.07 19.82 -1.50
C GLN A 360 -15.69 20.36 -1.94
N ALA A 361 -15.26 21.49 -1.38
CA ALA A 361 -13.99 22.14 -1.66
C ALA A 361 -13.61 23.07 -0.49
N ASP A 362 -12.35 23.50 -0.45
CA ASP A 362 -11.93 24.57 0.46
C ASP A 362 -12.80 25.80 0.23
N THR A 363 -13.35 26.35 1.31
CA THR A 363 -14.43 27.35 1.25
C THR A 363 -14.13 28.51 2.17
N ASP A 364 -14.09 29.71 1.61
CA ASP A 364 -14.03 30.96 2.38
C ASP A 364 -15.43 31.56 2.50
N ILE A 365 -15.84 31.81 3.74
CA ILE A 365 -17.13 32.39 4.10
C ILE A 365 -16.85 33.72 4.81
N TYR A 366 -17.57 34.77 4.47
CA TYR A 366 -17.35 36.11 5.02
C TYR A 366 -18.63 36.70 5.58
N THR A 367 -18.49 37.57 6.58
CA THR A 367 -19.65 38.29 7.12
C THR A 367 -20.15 39.33 6.13
N VAL A 368 -21.46 39.43 6.01
CA VAL A 368 -22.22 40.42 5.24
C VAL A 368 -23.04 41.23 6.23
N TRP A 369 -22.99 42.55 6.10
CA TRP A 369 -23.63 43.50 6.99
C TRP A 369 -24.68 44.34 6.25
N SER A 370 -25.83 44.59 6.88
CA SER A 370 -26.84 45.55 6.41
C SER A 370 -27.09 46.66 7.44
N GLU A 371 -27.40 47.85 6.94
CA GLU A 371 -27.74 49.04 7.73
C GLU A 371 -29.14 48.95 8.38
N SER A 372 -30.02 48.04 7.92
CA SER A 372 -31.38 47.89 8.49
C SER A 372 -31.98 46.48 8.32
N HIS A 373 -32.88 46.11 9.24
CA HIS A 373 -33.74 44.93 9.11
C HIS A 373 -35.00 45.31 8.34
N THR A 374 -35.34 44.51 7.33
CA THR A 374 -36.64 44.56 6.65
C THR A 374 -37.39 43.26 6.88
N TYR A 375 -38.60 43.33 7.40
CA TYR A 375 -39.41 42.17 7.77
C TYR A 375 -40.63 42.05 6.87
N THR A 376 -40.90 40.85 6.39
CA THR A 376 -42.06 40.55 5.54
C THR A 376 -42.76 39.28 6.01
N VAL A 377 -44.08 39.21 5.79
CA VAL A 377 -44.83 37.98 6.05
C VAL A 377 -44.46 36.93 5.00
N VAL A 378 -44.11 35.72 5.44
CA VAL A 378 -43.75 34.58 4.57
C VAL A 378 -44.76 33.43 4.65
N ALA A 379 -45.59 33.40 5.70
CA ALA A 379 -46.71 32.48 5.81
C ALA A 379 -47.77 33.05 6.75
N TYR A 380 -49.05 32.71 6.54
CA TYR A 380 -50.15 33.13 7.41
C TYR A 380 -51.16 32.00 7.57
N SER A 381 -51.43 31.59 8.82
CA SER A 381 -52.44 30.56 9.10
C SER A 381 -52.98 30.73 10.52
N ASN A 382 -54.24 30.34 10.76
CA ASN A 382 -54.88 30.43 12.08
C ASN A 382 -54.69 31.80 12.76
N LEU A 383 -54.87 32.88 11.98
CA LEU A 383 -54.69 34.26 12.43
C LEU A 383 -53.27 34.63 12.87
N THR A 384 -52.26 33.83 12.55
CA THR A 384 -50.86 34.02 12.94
C THR A 384 -49.98 34.13 11.71
N ALA A 385 -49.18 35.20 11.64
CA ALA A 385 -48.18 35.41 10.60
C ALA A 385 -46.83 34.87 11.04
N THR A 386 -46.19 34.10 10.18
CA THR A 386 -44.73 33.90 10.21
C THR A 386 -44.10 35.06 9.46
N ILE A 387 -43.31 35.86 10.16
CA ILE A 387 -42.60 37.01 9.62
C ILE A 387 -41.12 36.67 9.58
N SER A 388 -40.47 36.94 8.46
CA SER A 388 -39.04 36.69 8.25
C SER A 388 -38.34 38.01 7.94
N CYS A 389 -37.15 38.23 8.50
CA CYS A 389 -36.25 39.24 8.00
C CYS A 389 -35.78 38.83 6.61
N SER A 390 -35.95 39.69 5.61
CA SER A 390 -35.51 39.41 4.24
C SER A 390 -33.99 39.48 4.06
N VAL A 391 -33.25 39.93 5.09
CA VAL A 391 -31.79 40.09 5.07
C VAL A 391 -31.10 38.96 5.83
N CYS A 392 -31.38 38.77 7.13
CA CYS A 392 -30.73 37.75 7.95
C CYS A 392 -31.49 36.42 8.02
N GLY A 393 -32.75 36.38 7.56
CA GLY A 393 -33.57 35.16 7.62
C GLY A 393 -34.15 34.82 9.01
N ASP A 394 -33.90 35.65 10.03
CA ASP A 394 -34.51 35.48 11.35
C ASP A 394 -36.03 35.54 11.24
N THR A 395 -36.72 34.67 11.99
CA THR A 395 -38.18 34.59 11.96
C THR A 395 -38.79 34.84 13.33
N TYR A 396 -39.98 35.44 13.34
CA TYR A 396 -40.84 35.50 14.50
C TYR A 396 -42.30 35.28 14.09
N GLN A 397 -43.13 35.02 15.09
CA GLN A 397 -44.57 34.84 14.90
C GLN A 397 -45.31 36.04 15.48
N LYS A 398 -46.31 36.55 14.76
CA LYS A 398 -47.19 37.62 15.24
C LYS A 398 -48.64 37.22 15.03
N SER A 399 -49.39 37.16 16.12
CA SER A 399 -50.84 36.92 16.07
C SER A 399 -51.55 38.21 15.67
N LEU A 400 -52.55 38.10 14.79
CA LEU A 400 -53.43 39.21 14.46
C LEU A 400 -54.14 39.72 15.72
N TYR A 401 -54.50 38.85 16.67
CA TYR A 401 -55.15 39.27 17.92
C TYR A 401 -54.32 40.25 18.73
N ASP A 402 -53.00 40.15 18.65
CA ASP A 402 -52.09 40.96 19.46
C ASP A 402 -51.87 42.35 18.85
N CYS A 403 -52.31 42.58 17.60
CA CYS A 403 -52.10 43.84 16.89
C CYS A 403 -53.36 44.33 16.16
N PHE A 404 -54.52 43.70 16.38
CA PHE A 404 -55.75 44.04 15.69
C PHE A 404 -56.25 45.43 16.12
N ASN A 405 -56.51 46.29 15.13
CA ASN A 405 -56.78 47.73 15.25
C ASN A 405 -55.59 48.59 15.71
N ALA A 406 -54.38 48.04 15.84
CA ALA A 406 -53.22 48.83 16.19
C ALA A 406 -52.87 49.81 15.04
N LYS A 407 -52.51 51.03 15.42
CA LYS A 407 -52.11 52.10 14.51
C LYS A 407 -50.60 52.31 14.54
N ARG A 408 -50.03 52.72 13.40
CA ARG A 408 -48.60 53.07 13.28
C ARG A 408 -48.16 54.01 14.42
N GLY A 409 -47.18 53.56 15.21
CA GLY A 409 -46.63 54.26 16.38
C GLY A 409 -47.14 53.76 17.73
N GLU A 410 -48.13 52.85 17.76
CA GLU A 410 -48.58 52.18 18.98
C GLU A 410 -47.68 50.98 19.32
N ALA A 411 -47.64 50.59 20.60
CA ALA A 411 -46.69 49.59 21.11
C ALA A 411 -46.94 48.17 20.57
N ASP A 412 -48.18 47.89 20.19
CA ASP A 412 -48.66 46.63 19.64
C ASP A 412 -48.63 46.59 18.10
N TYR A 413 -48.40 47.73 17.44
CA TYR A 413 -48.28 47.83 15.99
C TYR A 413 -47.02 47.15 15.48
N ASP A 414 -47.20 46.26 14.50
CA ASP A 414 -46.13 45.57 13.80
C ASP A 414 -46.22 45.93 12.31
N GLU A 415 -45.18 46.56 11.76
CA GLU A 415 -45.20 47.06 10.38
C GLU A 415 -45.36 45.94 9.35
N ALA A 416 -44.93 44.70 9.65
CA ALA A 416 -45.14 43.55 8.77
C ALA A 416 -46.60 43.09 8.71
N MET A 417 -47.39 43.39 9.75
CA MET A 417 -48.82 43.04 9.83
C MET A 417 -49.73 44.09 9.17
N ASP A 418 -49.24 45.32 8.95
CA ASP A 418 -49.90 46.34 8.13
C ASP A 418 -49.62 46.05 6.64
N TYR A 419 -50.24 44.97 6.17
CA TYR A 419 -49.92 44.35 4.89
C TYR A 419 -50.32 45.22 3.69
N ASN A 420 -51.35 46.05 3.85
CA ASN A 420 -51.78 47.00 2.82
C ASN A 420 -51.06 48.37 2.90
N HIS A 421 -50.28 48.58 3.96
CA HIS A 421 -49.48 49.78 4.25
C HIS A 421 -50.29 51.08 4.41
N ASP A 422 -51.51 51.02 4.96
CA ASP A 422 -52.36 52.19 5.22
C ASP A 422 -52.18 52.79 6.63
N GLY A 423 -51.35 52.18 7.46
CA GLY A 423 -51.04 52.63 8.81
C GLY A 423 -51.93 52.02 9.90
N TYR A 424 -52.84 51.10 9.58
CA TYR A 424 -53.74 50.43 10.52
C TYR A 424 -53.84 48.93 10.25
N ILE A 425 -53.55 48.11 11.26
CA ILE A 425 -53.70 46.66 11.14
C ILE A 425 -55.16 46.29 11.41
N ASN A 426 -55.89 45.85 10.39
CA ASN A 426 -57.33 45.60 10.53
C ASN A 426 -57.83 44.42 9.67
N SER A 427 -59.16 44.28 9.57
CA SER A 427 -59.80 43.19 8.81
C SER A 427 -59.40 43.16 7.33
N ARG A 428 -58.96 44.30 6.77
CA ARG A 428 -58.50 44.39 5.39
C ARG A 428 -57.14 43.72 5.21
N ASP A 429 -56.20 43.94 6.11
CA ASP A 429 -54.90 43.26 6.11
C ASP A 429 -55.09 41.77 6.29
N HIS A 430 -55.97 41.38 7.22
CA HIS A 430 -56.34 39.98 7.41
C HIS A 430 -56.86 39.32 6.12
N ALA A 431 -57.75 40.00 5.39
CA ALA A 431 -58.29 39.48 4.14
C ALA A 431 -57.21 39.30 3.06
N LEU A 432 -56.29 40.27 2.93
CA LEU A 432 -55.18 40.19 1.97
C LEU A 432 -54.15 39.11 2.35
N LEU A 433 -53.88 38.95 3.64
CA LEU A 433 -53.00 37.89 4.16
C LEU A 433 -53.59 36.50 3.90
N ILE A 434 -54.90 36.31 4.10
CA ILE A 434 -55.58 35.06 3.70
C ILE A 434 -55.51 34.86 2.18
N GLU A 435 -55.79 35.90 1.38
CA GLU A 435 -55.75 35.79 -0.08
C GLU A 435 -54.36 35.41 -0.60
N THR A 436 -53.31 35.89 0.07
CA THR A 436 -51.93 35.68 -0.37
C THR A 436 -51.36 34.33 0.09
N PHE A 437 -51.69 33.87 1.30
CA PHE A 437 -51.03 32.73 1.95
C PHE A 437 -51.96 31.58 2.38
N GLY A 438 -53.29 31.78 2.28
CA GLY A 438 -54.33 30.91 2.83
C GLY A 438 -54.78 29.75 1.95
#